data_AF-A0A7C4D9W9-F1
#
_entry.id   AF-A0A7C4D9W9-F1
#
_cell.length_a   1.000
_cell.length_b   1.000
_cell.length_c   1.000
_cell.angle_alpha   90.00
_cell.angle_beta   90.00
_cell.angle_gamma   90.00
#
_symmetry.space_group_name_H-M   'P 1'
#
loop_
_entity.id
_entity.type
_entity.pdbx_description
1 polymer ?
#
loop_
_entity_poly.entity_id
_entity_poly.type
_entity_poly.pdbx_seq_one_letter_code
_entity_poly.pdbx_strand_id
1 'polypeptide(L)'
;MEEATRILEYYTRLLKEGESSKLIELYPKAINALGTILNTVSSMHQLGVHKQCSPPLLVCASFLELEGMPIRASALYVEAGDCLFAEGYLRNALECFLKGYRAASSKPSKAGKTFSSIALLMAAFTALKLEGPPLFKETIKQARNSVDKKTWGSIRRTKYYALLRILDQAANTRFFPQKVYLLQVLDELSSLAVGNSLREWFRVTD
;
A
#
# COMPACT_ATOMS: atom_id res chain seq x y z
N MET A 1 -0.29 22.71 -3.70
CA MET A 1 -0.23 21.27 -4.04
C MET A 1 0.08 21.06 -5.51
N GLU A 2 -0.69 21.63 -6.44
CA GLU A 2 -0.54 21.40 -7.88
C GLU A 2 0.88 21.71 -8.43
N GLU A 3 1.46 22.85 -8.08
CA GLU A 3 2.83 23.19 -8.48
C GLU A 3 3.87 22.19 -7.95
N ALA A 4 3.77 21.82 -6.67
CA ALA A 4 4.66 20.82 -6.06
C ALA A 4 4.54 19.46 -6.77
N THR A 5 3.31 19.03 -7.11
CA THR A 5 3.08 17.80 -7.87
C THR A 5 3.76 17.86 -9.23
N ARG A 6 3.61 18.97 -9.99
CA ARG A 6 4.26 19.14 -11.31
C ARG A 6 5.79 19.09 -11.22
N ILE A 7 6.39 19.71 -10.19
CA ILE A 7 7.84 19.66 -9.96
C ILE A 7 8.28 18.21 -9.76
N LEU A 8 7.56 17.46 -8.91
CA LEU A 8 7.91 16.08 -8.60
C LEU A 8 7.71 15.14 -9.79
N GLU A 9 6.65 15.34 -10.58
CA GLU A 9 6.39 14.61 -11.83
C GLU A 9 7.51 14.83 -12.85
N TYR A 10 7.88 16.10 -13.05
CA TYR A 10 8.96 16.46 -13.96
C TYR A 10 10.29 15.84 -13.54
N TYR A 11 10.64 15.93 -12.25
CA TYR A 11 11.84 15.30 -11.72
C TYR A 11 11.82 13.76 -11.87
N THR A 12 10.69 13.13 -11.54
CA THR A 12 10.49 11.67 -11.67
C THR A 12 10.63 11.22 -13.13
N ARG A 13 10.17 12.03 -14.09
CA ARG A 13 10.36 11.76 -15.53
C ARG A 13 11.84 11.80 -15.91
N LEU A 14 12.55 12.86 -15.50
CA LEU A 14 13.99 12.99 -15.78
C LEU A 14 14.81 11.84 -15.17
N LEU A 15 14.45 11.37 -13.97
CA LEU A 15 15.08 10.21 -13.34
C LEU A 15 14.94 8.94 -14.20
N LYS A 16 13.75 8.71 -14.79
CA LYS A 16 13.51 7.55 -15.65
C LYS A 16 14.25 7.65 -16.98
N GLU A 17 14.42 8.86 -17.50
CA GLU A 17 15.11 9.15 -18.76
C GLU A 17 16.64 9.18 -18.61
N GLY A 18 17.17 9.25 -17.38
CA GLY A 18 18.60 9.25 -17.10
C GLY A 18 19.32 10.59 -17.35
N GLU A 19 18.59 11.71 -17.39
CA GLU A 19 19.15 13.05 -17.63
C GLU A 19 19.86 13.63 -16.37
N SER A 20 21.08 13.19 -16.11
CA SER A 20 21.83 13.47 -14.87
C SER A 20 22.14 14.96 -14.59
N SER A 21 22.34 15.79 -15.61
CA SER A 21 22.77 17.20 -15.42
C SER A 21 21.69 18.08 -14.80
N LYS A 22 20.42 17.90 -15.19
CA LYS A 22 19.28 18.68 -14.65
C LYS A 22 18.82 18.17 -13.27
N LEU A 23 19.08 16.89 -12.96
CA LEU A 23 18.63 16.27 -11.71
C LEU A 23 19.28 16.90 -10.48
N ILE A 24 20.58 17.20 -10.53
CA ILE A 24 21.30 17.80 -9.39
C ILE A 24 20.70 19.16 -9.00
N GLU A 25 20.41 20.01 -9.99
CA GLU A 25 19.83 21.34 -9.76
C GLU A 25 18.39 21.26 -9.23
N LEU A 26 17.62 20.29 -9.70
CA LEU A 26 16.21 20.14 -9.35
C LEU A 26 15.98 19.38 -8.05
N TYR A 27 16.98 18.64 -7.55
CA TYR A 27 16.83 17.81 -6.36
C TYR A 27 16.33 18.56 -5.12
N PRO A 28 16.88 19.74 -4.74
CA PRO A 28 16.37 20.48 -3.59
C PRO A 28 14.90 20.91 -3.77
N LYS A 29 14.50 21.29 -4.99
CA LYS A 29 13.12 21.65 -5.31
C LYS A 29 12.20 20.43 -5.22
N ALA A 30 12.65 19.27 -5.68
CA ALA A 30 11.92 18.01 -5.59
C ALA A 30 11.71 17.57 -4.13
N ILE A 31 12.75 17.67 -3.28
CA ILE A 31 12.61 17.34 -1.85
C ILE A 31 11.64 18.30 -1.15
N ASN A 32 11.70 19.60 -1.43
CA ASN A 32 10.75 20.56 -0.88
C ASN A 32 9.31 20.30 -1.36
N ALA A 33 9.14 19.96 -2.65
CA ALA A 33 7.85 19.59 -3.21
C ALA A 33 7.29 18.33 -2.55
N LEU A 34 8.12 17.30 -2.32
CA LEU A 34 7.73 16.10 -1.58
C LEU A 34 7.19 16.46 -0.19
N GLY A 35 7.95 17.25 0.58
CA GLY A 35 7.52 17.69 1.91
C GLY A 35 6.20 18.48 1.89
N THR A 36 6.05 19.38 0.92
CA THR A 36 4.83 20.16 0.72
C THR A 36 3.62 19.26 0.44
N ILE A 37 3.77 18.27 -0.43
CA ILE A 37 2.69 17.33 -0.77
C ILE A 37 2.32 16.50 0.45
N LEU A 38 3.31 15.90 1.14
CA LEU A 38 3.03 15.03 2.29
C LEU A 38 2.36 15.79 3.44
N ASN A 39 2.78 17.03 3.72
CA ASN A 39 2.13 17.87 4.72
C ASN A 39 0.68 18.19 4.33
N THR A 40 0.45 18.56 3.06
CA THR A 40 -0.89 18.88 2.57
C THR A 40 -1.81 17.66 2.64
N VAL A 41 -1.36 16.51 2.16
CA VAL A 41 -2.12 15.25 2.19
C VAL A 41 -2.44 14.84 3.62
N SER A 42 -1.49 14.99 4.56
CA SER A 42 -1.73 14.70 5.98
C SER A 42 -2.87 15.57 6.54
N SER A 43 -2.88 16.88 6.25
CA SER A 43 -3.97 17.77 6.64
C SER A 43 -5.31 17.39 5.98
N MET A 44 -5.30 16.99 4.71
CA MET A 44 -6.51 16.57 4.01
C MET A 44 -7.08 15.27 4.56
N HIS A 45 -6.21 14.33 4.96
CA HIS A 45 -6.60 13.08 5.60
C HIS A 45 -7.31 13.34 6.94
N GLN A 46 -6.80 14.29 7.75
CA GLN A 46 -7.45 14.71 8.99
C GLN A 46 -8.84 15.33 8.78
N LEU A 47 -9.07 15.90 7.60
CA LEU A 47 -10.34 16.49 7.20
C LEU A 47 -11.27 15.50 6.47
N GLY A 48 -10.86 14.24 6.29
CA GLY A 48 -11.64 13.20 5.59
C GLY A 48 -11.74 13.38 4.08
N VAL A 49 -10.88 14.21 3.48
CA VAL A 49 -10.92 14.54 2.04
C VAL A 49 -10.03 13.58 1.25
N HIS A 50 -10.47 12.34 1.07
CA HIS A 50 -9.66 11.29 0.41
C HIS A 50 -9.51 11.47 -1.11
N LYS A 51 -10.55 12.01 -1.80
CA LYS A 51 -10.64 12.16 -3.27
C LYS A 51 -9.46 12.82 -3.97
N GLN A 52 -8.74 13.66 -3.27
CA GLN A 52 -7.68 14.48 -3.86
C GLN A 52 -6.29 14.03 -3.40
N CYS A 53 -6.20 13.05 -2.51
CA CYS A 53 -4.94 12.61 -1.92
C CYS A 53 -4.21 11.57 -2.79
N SER A 54 -4.95 10.71 -3.51
CA SER A 54 -4.33 9.58 -4.21
C SER A 54 -3.36 9.98 -5.34
N PRO A 55 -3.65 10.95 -6.24
CA PRO A 55 -2.72 11.28 -7.31
C PRO A 55 -1.38 11.87 -6.81
N PRO A 56 -1.36 12.86 -5.90
CA PRO A 56 -0.11 13.36 -5.32
C PRO A 56 0.69 12.29 -4.57
N LEU A 57 0.02 11.39 -3.83
CA LEU A 57 0.67 10.28 -3.14
C LEU A 57 1.37 9.32 -4.11
N LEU A 58 0.76 9.01 -5.25
CA LEU A 58 1.35 8.14 -6.28
C LEU A 58 2.62 8.74 -6.90
N VAL A 59 2.62 10.05 -7.10
CA VAL A 59 3.79 10.79 -7.58
C VAL A 59 4.91 10.73 -6.54
N CYS A 60 4.60 10.99 -5.27
CA CYS A 60 5.57 10.86 -4.17
C CYS A 60 6.12 9.43 -4.02
N ALA A 61 5.26 8.42 -4.15
CA ALA A 61 5.67 7.01 -4.10
C ALA A 61 6.65 6.68 -5.23
N SER A 62 6.35 7.12 -6.46
CA SER A 62 7.20 6.90 -7.63
C SER A 62 8.56 7.58 -7.47
N PHE A 63 8.59 8.81 -6.96
CA PHE A 63 9.82 9.53 -6.64
C PHE A 63 10.69 8.74 -5.65
N LEU A 64 10.12 8.32 -4.51
CA LEU A 64 10.84 7.60 -3.47
C LEU A 64 11.34 6.22 -3.92
N GLU A 65 10.59 5.55 -4.82
CA GLU A 65 11.01 4.27 -5.37
C GLU A 65 12.26 4.41 -6.25
N LEU A 66 12.28 5.41 -7.14
CA LEU A 66 13.43 5.69 -8.01
C LEU A 66 14.66 6.18 -7.22
N GLU A 67 14.44 6.92 -6.12
CA GLU A 67 15.49 7.37 -5.20
C GLU A 67 16.01 6.25 -4.27
N GLY A 68 15.61 4.99 -4.50
CA GLY A 68 16.12 3.85 -3.73
C GLY A 68 15.55 3.75 -2.31
N MET A 69 14.39 4.36 -2.06
CA MET A 69 13.63 4.30 -0.80
C MET A 69 12.35 3.45 -0.91
N PRO A 70 12.43 2.18 -1.35
CA PRO A 70 11.25 1.40 -1.73
C PRO A 70 10.31 1.08 -0.56
N ILE A 71 10.82 1.07 0.68
CA ILE A 71 9.99 0.86 1.87
C ILE A 71 9.10 2.09 2.13
N ARG A 72 9.64 3.30 1.92
CA ARG A 72 8.84 4.53 2.05
C ARG A 72 7.86 4.67 0.89
N ALA A 73 8.28 4.32 -0.33
CA ALA A 73 7.38 4.24 -1.48
C ALA A 73 6.21 3.28 -1.23
N SER A 74 6.48 2.10 -0.65
CA SER A 74 5.45 1.13 -0.27
C SER A 74 4.40 1.71 0.67
N ALA A 75 4.82 2.47 1.68
CA ALA A 75 3.89 3.14 2.60
C ALA A 75 2.96 4.10 1.85
N LEU A 76 3.50 4.93 0.95
CA LEU A 76 2.71 5.87 0.16
C LEU A 76 1.80 5.18 -0.86
N TYR A 77 2.23 4.05 -1.44
CA TYR A 77 1.35 3.23 -2.29
C TYR A 77 0.19 2.61 -1.49
N VAL A 78 0.42 2.19 -0.25
CA VAL A 78 -0.65 1.72 0.63
C VAL A 78 -1.63 2.85 0.96
N GLU A 79 -1.12 4.04 1.29
CA GLU A 79 -1.96 5.20 1.60
C GLU A 79 -2.78 5.69 0.40
N ALA A 80 -2.17 5.72 -0.79
CA ALA A 80 -2.88 6.03 -2.03
C ALA A 80 -3.96 4.98 -2.35
N GLY A 81 -3.62 3.69 -2.17
CA GLY A 81 -4.56 2.59 -2.35
C GLY A 81 -5.73 2.65 -1.36
N ASP A 82 -5.48 3.07 -0.13
CA ASP A 82 -6.51 3.25 0.89
C ASP A 82 -7.49 4.38 0.54
N CYS A 83 -6.98 5.53 0.07
CA CYS A 83 -7.84 6.62 -0.42
C CYS A 83 -8.74 6.15 -1.57
N LEU A 84 -8.16 5.46 -2.56
CA LEU A 84 -8.91 4.90 -3.70
C LEU A 84 -9.92 3.85 -3.26
N PHE A 85 -9.59 3.03 -2.26
CA PHE A 85 -10.50 2.05 -1.69
C PHE A 85 -11.71 2.73 -1.02
N ALA A 86 -11.46 3.76 -0.20
CA ALA A 86 -12.52 4.55 0.45
C ALA A 86 -13.50 5.18 -0.54
N GLU A 87 -13.01 5.53 -1.73
CA GLU A 87 -13.80 6.11 -2.82
C GLU A 87 -14.51 5.09 -3.70
N GLY A 88 -14.27 3.79 -3.49
CA GLY A 88 -14.84 2.71 -4.30
C GLY A 88 -14.09 2.40 -5.60
N TYR A 89 -12.93 3.02 -5.84
CA TYR A 89 -12.07 2.70 -6.99
C TYR A 89 -11.22 1.44 -6.73
N LEU A 90 -11.90 0.32 -6.48
CA LEU A 90 -11.28 -0.92 -6.00
C LEU A 90 -10.21 -1.49 -6.95
N ARG A 91 -10.36 -1.34 -8.28
CA ARG A 91 -9.35 -1.80 -9.25
C ARG A 91 -8.05 -1.00 -9.13
N ASN A 92 -8.16 0.33 -9.05
CA ASN A 92 -7.01 1.22 -8.85
C ASN A 92 -6.37 1.01 -7.47
N ALA A 93 -7.17 0.80 -6.42
CA ALA A 93 -6.67 0.47 -5.09
C ALA A 93 -5.85 -0.82 -5.09
N LEU A 94 -6.36 -1.88 -5.74
CA LEU A 94 -5.66 -3.15 -5.89
C LEU A 94 -4.30 -2.98 -6.58
N GLU A 95 -4.24 -2.20 -7.66
CA GLU A 95 -2.98 -1.89 -8.36
C GLU A 95 -1.99 -1.17 -7.44
N CYS A 96 -2.45 -0.22 -6.63
CA CYS A 96 -1.61 0.50 -5.67
C CYS A 96 -1.04 -0.45 -4.61
N PHE A 97 -1.87 -1.31 -4.01
CA PHE A 97 -1.40 -2.27 -3.02
C PHE A 97 -0.41 -3.29 -3.60
N LEU A 98 -0.60 -3.73 -4.85
CA LEU A 98 0.35 -4.61 -5.52
C LEU A 98 1.68 -3.91 -5.84
N LYS A 99 1.66 -2.62 -6.22
CA LYS A 99 2.89 -1.81 -6.34
C LYS A 99 3.60 -1.68 -4.99
N GLY A 100 2.85 -1.37 -3.93
CA GLY A 100 3.36 -1.29 -2.57
C GLY A 100 4.01 -2.60 -2.11
N TYR A 101 3.40 -3.74 -2.42
CA TYR A 101 3.96 -5.06 -2.16
C TYR A 101 5.31 -5.25 -2.86
N ARG A 102 5.37 -5.00 -4.18
CA ARG A 102 6.58 -5.17 -4.99
C ARG A 102 7.71 -4.28 -4.48
N ALA A 103 7.42 -2.99 -4.24
CA ALA A 103 8.37 -2.05 -3.69
C ALA A 103 8.97 -2.55 -2.37
N ALA A 104 8.15 -2.83 -1.34
CA ALA A 104 8.68 -3.28 -0.04
C ALA A 104 9.41 -4.64 -0.10
N SER A 105 8.98 -5.53 -0.99
CA SER A 105 9.55 -6.87 -1.11
C SER A 105 10.93 -6.88 -1.78
N SER A 106 11.26 -5.85 -2.57
CA SER A 106 12.56 -5.68 -3.21
C SER A 106 13.73 -5.55 -2.22
N LYS A 107 13.45 -5.12 -0.98
CA LYS A 107 14.48 -4.86 0.04
C LYS A 107 14.27 -5.76 1.27
N PRO A 108 15.06 -6.85 1.40
CA PRO A 108 14.87 -7.83 2.47
C PRO A 108 15.29 -7.24 3.82
N SER A 109 14.33 -6.71 4.56
CA SER A 109 14.52 -6.11 5.88
C SER A 109 13.33 -6.40 6.79
N LYS A 110 13.46 -6.15 8.10
CA LYS A 110 12.34 -6.28 9.04
C LYS A 110 11.17 -5.38 8.66
N ALA A 111 11.43 -4.15 8.23
CA ALA A 111 10.42 -3.25 7.72
C ALA A 111 9.86 -3.74 6.38
N GLY A 112 10.72 -4.11 5.43
CA GLY A 112 10.32 -4.60 4.10
C GLY A 112 9.34 -5.78 4.17
N LYS A 113 9.63 -6.82 4.98
CA LYS A 113 8.69 -7.95 5.14
C LYS A 113 7.35 -7.54 5.78
N THR A 114 7.37 -6.54 6.66
CA THR A 114 6.18 -6.05 7.37
C THR A 114 5.30 -5.27 6.41
N PHE A 115 5.85 -4.27 5.71
CA PHE A 115 5.14 -3.49 4.69
C PHE A 115 4.64 -4.35 3.53
N SER A 116 5.47 -5.30 3.06
CA SER A 116 5.03 -6.27 2.04
C SER A 116 3.80 -7.04 2.52
N SER A 117 3.79 -7.49 3.77
CA SER A 117 2.66 -8.27 4.26
C SER A 117 1.39 -7.43 4.48
N ILE A 118 1.51 -6.16 4.87
CA ILE A 118 0.37 -5.25 4.97
C ILE A 118 -0.20 -5.01 3.57
N ALA A 119 0.66 -4.61 2.62
CA ALA A 119 0.25 -4.36 1.24
C ALA A 119 -0.40 -5.59 0.59
N LEU A 120 0.12 -6.80 0.83
CA LEU A 120 -0.49 -8.04 0.34
C LEU A 120 -1.86 -8.32 0.98
N LEU A 121 -2.01 -8.08 2.28
CA LEU A 121 -3.30 -8.24 2.96
C LEU A 121 -4.36 -7.30 2.35
N MET A 122 -3.99 -6.03 2.12
CA MET A 122 -4.89 -5.04 1.53
C MET A 122 -5.22 -5.36 0.07
N ALA A 123 -4.22 -5.77 -0.72
CA ALA A 123 -4.41 -6.23 -2.09
C ALA A 123 -5.39 -7.41 -2.14
N ALA A 124 -5.16 -8.44 -1.32
CA ALA A 124 -5.99 -9.63 -1.32
C ALA A 124 -7.42 -9.33 -0.86
N PHE A 125 -7.60 -8.55 0.20
CA PHE A 125 -8.94 -8.17 0.64
C PHE A 125 -9.67 -7.30 -0.40
N THR A 126 -8.97 -6.38 -1.05
CA THR A 126 -9.54 -5.58 -2.15
C THR A 126 -9.94 -6.46 -3.34
N ALA A 127 -9.11 -7.44 -3.71
CA ALA A 127 -9.42 -8.42 -4.74
C ALA A 127 -10.66 -9.26 -4.38
N LEU A 128 -10.79 -9.66 -3.11
CA LEU A 128 -11.97 -10.37 -2.60
C LEU A 128 -13.24 -9.52 -2.71
N LYS A 129 -13.15 -8.21 -2.41
CA LYS A 129 -14.26 -7.27 -2.57
C LYS A 129 -14.61 -7.02 -4.03
N LEU A 130 -13.62 -7.00 -4.92
CA LEU A 130 -13.80 -6.69 -6.34
C LEU A 130 -14.42 -7.86 -7.14
N GLU A 131 -13.84 -9.06 -7.04
CA GLU A 131 -14.27 -10.22 -7.86
C GLU A 131 -14.36 -11.54 -7.04
N GLY A 132 -14.27 -11.47 -5.71
CA GLY A 132 -14.45 -12.64 -4.86
C GLY A 132 -13.24 -13.58 -4.78
N PRO A 133 -13.47 -14.84 -4.34
CA PRO A 133 -12.40 -15.81 -4.08
C PRO A 133 -11.44 -16.11 -5.25
N PRO A 134 -11.88 -16.14 -6.53
CA PRO A 134 -10.96 -16.38 -7.64
C PRO A 134 -9.85 -15.33 -7.74
N LEU A 135 -10.19 -14.05 -7.73
CA LEU A 135 -9.22 -12.97 -7.82
C LEU A 135 -8.37 -12.85 -6.55
N PHE A 136 -8.95 -13.12 -5.38
CA PHE A 136 -8.19 -13.24 -4.12
C PHE A 136 -7.04 -14.26 -4.24
N LYS A 137 -7.34 -15.48 -4.72
CA LYS A 137 -6.35 -16.55 -4.86
C LYS A 137 -5.29 -16.21 -5.90
N GLU A 138 -5.72 -15.63 -7.02
CA GLU A 138 -4.80 -15.22 -8.08
C GLU A 138 -3.86 -14.10 -7.61
N THR A 139 -4.35 -13.13 -6.84
CA THR A 139 -3.54 -12.06 -6.23
C THR A 139 -2.43 -12.62 -5.35
N ILE A 140 -2.75 -13.59 -4.47
CA ILE A 140 -1.76 -14.24 -3.60
C ILE A 140 -0.74 -15.04 -4.42
N LYS A 141 -1.20 -15.74 -5.47
CA LYS A 141 -0.34 -16.51 -6.37
C LYS A 141 0.63 -15.60 -7.13
N GLN A 142 0.16 -14.49 -7.68
CA GLN A 142 0.98 -13.49 -8.36
C GLN A 142 2.02 -12.88 -7.41
N ALA A 143 1.60 -12.48 -6.20
CA ALA A 143 2.50 -11.96 -5.18
C ALA A 143 3.62 -12.96 -4.85
N ARG A 144 3.26 -14.23 -4.58
CA ARG A 144 4.22 -15.32 -4.34
C ARG A 144 5.22 -15.47 -5.48
N ASN A 145 4.75 -15.43 -6.72
CA ASN A 145 5.60 -15.65 -7.90
C ASN A 145 6.51 -14.46 -8.22
N SER A 146 6.23 -13.28 -7.68
CA SER A 146 7.03 -12.07 -7.91
C SER A 146 8.24 -11.92 -6.99
N VAL A 147 8.44 -12.85 -6.04
CA VAL A 147 9.56 -12.81 -5.08
C VAL A 147 10.22 -14.18 -4.94
N ASP A 148 11.46 -14.21 -4.47
CA ASP A 148 12.15 -15.47 -4.21
C ASP A 148 11.58 -16.20 -2.97
N LYS A 149 11.90 -17.49 -2.85
CA LYS A 149 11.40 -18.38 -1.77
C LYS A 149 11.76 -17.88 -0.36
N LYS A 150 12.93 -17.27 -0.17
CA LYS A 150 13.40 -16.76 1.14
C LYS A 150 12.64 -15.50 1.52
N THR A 151 12.42 -14.59 0.58
CA THR A 151 11.60 -13.39 0.77
C THR A 151 10.15 -13.77 1.09
N TRP A 152 9.55 -14.66 0.28
CA TRP A 152 8.22 -15.20 0.54
C TRP A 152 8.13 -15.83 1.93
N GLY A 153 9.07 -16.71 2.29
CA GLY A 153 9.12 -17.36 3.60
C GLY A 153 9.21 -16.36 4.76
N SER A 154 9.81 -15.19 4.54
CA SER A 154 9.91 -14.14 5.56
C SER A 154 8.62 -13.32 5.70
N ILE A 155 7.93 -13.02 4.59
CA ILE A 155 6.63 -12.35 4.58
C ILE A 155 5.58 -13.21 5.31
N ARG A 156 5.57 -14.52 5.05
CA ARG A 156 4.62 -15.46 5.68
C ARG A 156 4.70 -15.57 7.20
N ARG A 157 5.80 -15.13 7.80
CA ARG A 157 6.04 -15.18 9.26
C ARG A 157 5.54 -13.92 9.98
N THR A 158 4.86 -13.02 9.29
CA THR A 158 4.31 -11.80 9.89
C THR A 158 2.87 -11.99 10.35
N LYS A 159 2.44 -11.13 11.27
CA LYS A 159 1.07 -11.12 11.80
C LYS A 159 0.02 -10.81 10.74
N TYR A 160 0.33 -9.91 9.81
CA TYR A 160 -0.56 -9.54 8.71
C TYR A 160 -0.78 -10.70 7.74
N TYR A 161 0.24 -11.53 7.48
CA TYR A 161 0.07 -12.74 6.68
C TYR A 161 -0.74 -13.80 7.42
N ALA A 162 -0.60 -13.90 8.75
CA ALA A 162 -1.46 -14.77 9.54
C ALA A 162 -2.94 -14.36 9.40
N LEU A 163 -3.24 -13.06 9.44
CA LEU A 163 -4.58 -12.52 9.17
C LEU A 163 -5.05 -12.83 7.74
N LEU A 164 -4.18 -12.68 6.72
CA LEU A 164 -4.48 -13.07 5.34
C LEU A 164 -4.88 -14.56 5.22
N ARG A 165 -4.22 -15.46 5.94
CA ARG A 165 -4.59 -16.89 5.94
C ARG A 165 -5.96 -17.14 6.57
N ILE A 166 -6.29 -16.37 7.61
CA ILE A 166 -7.60 -16.46 8.26
C ILE A 166 -8.68 -15.91 7.32
N LEU A 167 -8.38 -14.82 6.60
CA LEU A 167 -9.24 -14.28 5.54
C LEU A 167 -9.51 -15.31 4.44
N ASP A 168 -8.48 -16.02 3.95
CA ASP A 168 -8.66 -17.11 2.98
C ASP A 168 -9.57 -18.21 3.53
N GLN A 169 -9.34 -18.67 4.77
CA GLN A 169 -10.21 -19.67 5.40
C GLN A 169 -11.66 -19.19 5.48
N ALA A 170 -11.89 -18.00 6.02
CA ALA A 170 -13.23 -17.43 6.17
C ALA A 170 -13.94 -17.20 4.82
N ALA A 171 -13.20 -16.84 3.76
CA ALA A 171 -13.74 -16.68 2.42
C ALA A 171 -14.24 -18.02 1.82
N ASN A 172 -13.65 -19.15 2.22
CA ASN A 172 -14.04 -20.47 1.75
C ASN A 172 -15.04 -21.19 2.69
N THR A 173 -15.00 -20.96 4.00
CA THR A 173 -15.78 -21.73 5.00
C THR A 173 -16.85 -20.93 5.74
N ARG A 174 -16.88 -19.60 5.60
CA ARG A 174 -17.73 -18.67 6.38
C ARG A 174 -17.57 -18.79 7.90
N PHE A 175 -16.49 -19.40 8.39
CA PHE A 175 -16.17 -19.50 9.81
C PHE A 175 -15.16 -18.43 10.21
N PHE A 176 -15.45 -17.70 11.29
CA PHE A 176 -14.64 -16.59 11.78
C PHE A 176 -14.02 -16.95 13.14
N PRO A 177 -12.73 -17.33 13.19
CA PRO A 177 -12.08 -17.62 14.46
C PRO A 177 -11.89 -16.32 15.25
N GLN A 178 -12.63 -16.14 16.34
CA GLN A 178 -12.41 -15.04 17.28
C GLN A 178 -11.15 -15.32 18.11
N LYS A 179 -10.03 -14.71 17.73
CA LYS A 179 -8.78 -14.77 18.48
C LYS A 179 -8.36 -13.36 18.90
N VAL A 180 -8.00 -13.16 20.17
CA VAL A 180 -7.53 -11.87 20.73
C VAL A 180 -6.42 -11.23 19.88
N TYR A 181 -5.50 -12.04 19.37
CA TYR A 181 -4.42 -11.57 18.49
C TYR A 181 -4.91 -11.01 17.14
N LEU A 182 -6.03 -11.52 16.61
CA LEU A 182 -6.65 -11.02 15.39
C LEU A 182 -7.16 -9.58 15.60
N LEU A 183 -7.76 -9.32 16.77
CA LEU A 183 -8.28 -8.01 17.14
C LEU A 183 -7.18 -6.95 17.15
N GLN A 184 -6.04 -7.25 17.79
CA GLN A 184 -4.90 -6.32 17.80
C GLN A 184 -4.41 -5.95 16.40
N VAL A 185 -4.33 -6.93 15.48
CA VAL A 185 -3.92 -6.66 14.09
C VAL A 185 -4.98 -5.84 13.35
N LEU A 186 -6.26 -6.09 13.60
CA LEU A 186 -7.35 -5.31 12.99
C LEU A 186 -7.38 -3.87 13.53
N ASP A 187 -7.14 -3.68 14.82
CA ASP A 187 -7.07 -2.35 15.45
C ASP A 187 -5.91 -1.53 14.89
N GLU A 188 -4.73 -2.14 14.70
CA GLU A 188 -3.58 -1.47 14.07
C GLU A 188 -3.85 -1.02 12.64
N LEU A 189 -4.78 -1.66 11.95
CA LEU A 189 -5.15 -1.35 10.57
C LEU A 189 -6.40 -0.46 10.48
N SER A 190 -7.11 -0.25 11.60
CA SER A 190 -8.42 0.43 11.63
C SER A 190 -8.36 1.91 11.25
N SER A 191 -7.17 2.52 11.29
CA SER A 191 -6.95 3.88 10.78
C SER A 191 -7.01 3.99 9.25
N LEU A 192 -6.92 2.86 8.54
CA LEU A 192 -7.09 2.78 7.09
C LEU A 192 -8.53 2.40 6.76
N ALA A 193 -9.13 3.00 5.74
CA ALA A 193 -10.48 2.65 5.28
C ALA A 193 -10.60 1.16 4.90
N VAL A 194 -9.61 0.62 4.20
CA VAL A 194 -9.53 -0.81 3.85
C VAL A 194 -9.41 -1.69 5.09
N GLY A 195 -8.70 -1.23 6.12
CA GLY A 195 -8.53 -1.94 7.38
C GLY A 195 -9.79 -1.92 8.24
N ASN A 196 -10.50 -0.80 8.28
CA ASN A 196 -11.81 -0.71 8.92
C ASN A 196 -12.82 -1.63 8.22
N SER A 197 -12.88 -1.63 6.88
CA SER A 197 -13.75 -2.56 6.14
C SER A 197 -13.38 -4.03 6.35
N LEU A 198 -12.08 -4.34 6.54
CA LEU A 198 -11.62 -5.67 6.92
C LEU A 198 -12.12 -6.05 8.32
N ARG A 199 -12.05 -5.14 9.30
CA ARG A 199 -12.57 -5.34 10.66
C ARG A 199 -14.08 -5.62 10.64
N GLU A 200 -14.85 -4.81 9.92
CA GLU A 200 -16.30 -5.00 9.74
C GLU A 200 -16.61 -6.37 9.10
N TRP A 201 -15.81 -6.79 8.12
CA TRP A 201 -15.97 -8.08 7.45
C TRP A 201 -15.80 -9.25 8.42
N PHE A 202 -14.89 -9.12 9.40
CA PHE A 202 -14.72 -10.10 10.47
C PHE A 202 -15.83 -10.07 11.54
N ARG A 203 -16.82 -9.16 11.45
CA ARG A 203 -17.92 -8.98 12.42
C ARG A 203 -17.43 -9.02 13.87
N VAL A 204 -16.36 -8.27 14.13
CA VAL A 204 -16.04 -7.83 15.49
C VAL A 204 -17.02 -6.70 15.79
N THR A 205 -18.27 -7.04 16.11
CA THR A 205 -19.15 -6.12 16.84
C THR A 205 -18.61 -6.10 18.27
N ASP A 206 -18.08 -4.93 18.67
CA ASP A 206 -17.78 -4.64 20.07
C ASP A 206 -19.01 -4.85 20.96
#